data_AF-A0A1M5KY02-F1
#
_entry.id   AF-A0A1M5KY02-F1
#
_cell.length_a   1.000
_cell.length_b   1.000
_cell.length_c   1.000
_cell.angle_alpha   90.00
_cell.angle_beta   90.00
_cell.angle_gamma   90.00
#
_symmetry.space_group_name_H-M   'P 1'
#
loop_
_entity.id
_entity.type
_entity.pdbx_description
1 polymer ?
#
loop_
_entity_poly.entity_id
_entity_poly.type
_entity_poly.pdbx_seq_one_letter_code
_entity_poly.pdbx_strand_id
1 'polypeptide(L)'
;MRTNFKNQGYLLLTTGNDQIISIIICKPGLRSIKKKIIQAILEDFNANKAVILANATLIENAVTTIFKAQIDSDVVSFEEYFKLKILPAY
;
A
#
# COMPACT_ATOMS: atom_id res chain seq x y z
N MET A 1 -12.70 -11.22 11.45
CA MET A 1 -11.81 -12.05 10.61
C MET A 1 -10.36 -11.65 10.92
N ARG A 2 -9.50 -12.58 11.36
CA ARG A 2 -8.06 -12.32 11.57
C ARG A 2 -7.36 -12.66 10.25
N THR A 3 -6.85 -11.68 9.53
CA THR A 3 -5.96 -11.89 8.38
C THR A 3 -4.71 -12.59 8.89
N ASN A 4 -4.51 -13.83 8.45
CA ASN A 4 -3.47 -14.73 8.88
C ASN A 4 -2.32 -14.60 7.89
N PHE A 5 -1.52 -13.55 8.03
CA PHE A 5 -0.33 -13.26 7.21
C PHE A 5 0.81 -14.30 7.33
N LYS A 6 0.54 -15.51 7.83
CA LYS A 6 1.57 -16.52 8.16
C LYS A 6 2.40 -16.99 6.95
N ASN A 7 1.93 -16.78 5.72
CA ASN A 7 2.61 -17.22 4.49
C ASN A 7 3.09 -16.06 3.59
N GLN A 8 2.94 -14.80 4.01
CA GLN A 8 3.31 -13.62 3.21
C GLN A 8 4.44 -12.87 3.89
N GLY A 9 5.67 -12.96 3.37
CA GLY A 9 6.82 -12.26 3.95
C GLY A 9 6.80 -10.74 3.67
N TYR A 10 6.34 -10.36 2.47
CA TYR A 10 6.49 -9.00 1.95
C TYR A 10 5.32 -8.62 1.04
N LEU A 11 4.93 -7.35 1.08
CA LEU A 11 4.12 -6.73 0.03
C LEU A 11 4.94 -5.70 -0.72
N LEU A 12 4.80 -5.67 -2.04
CA LEU A 12 5.40 -4.67 -2.91
C LEU A 12 4.36 -3.60 -3.24
N LEU A 13 4.64 -2.36 -2.90
CA LEU A 13 3.81 -1.20 -3.26
C LEU A 13 4.45 -0.47 -4.45
N THR A 14 3.66 -0.29 -5.51
CA THR A 14 4.07 0.44 -6.72
C THR A 14 3.04 1.49 -7.10
N THR A 15 3.45 2.49 -7.88
CA THR A 15 2.55 3.43 -8.57
C THR A 15 1.79 2.74 -9.71
N GLY A 16 0.91 3.49 -10.40
CA GLY A 16 0.17 3.02 -11.57
C GLY A 16 1.09 2.59 -12.72
N ASN A 17 2.25 3.25 -12.81
CA ASN A 17 3.31 3.00 -13.81
C ASN A 17 4.32 1.93 -13.36
N ASP A 18 4.00 1.12 -12.35
CA ASP A 18 4.85 0.05 -11.79
C ASP A 18 6.20 0.53 -11.21
N GLN A 19 6.36 1.82 -10.91
CA GLN A 19 7.50 2.31 -10.13
C GLN A 19 7.37 1.82 -8.69
N ILE A 20 8.41 1.16 -8.18
CA ILE A 20 8.45 0.67 -6.80
C ILE A 20 8.66 1.87 -5.86
N ILE A 21 7.78 2.00 -4.88
CA ILE A 21 7.89 3.05 -3.86
C ILE A 21 8.12 2.48 -2.46
N SER A 22 7.74 1.22 -2.21
CA SER A 22 8.01 0.59 -0.91
C SER A 22 7.89 -0.94 -0.93
N ILE A 23 8.66 -1.59 -0.05
CA ILE A 23 8.51 -3.00 0.31
C ILE A 23 8.05 -3.07 1.77
N ILE A 24 6.83 -3.55 1.99
CA ILE A 24 6.19 -3.61 3.30
C ILE A 24 6.37 -5.00 3.91
N ILE A 25 7.21 -5.09 4.93
CA ILE A 25 7.42 -6.32 5.70
C ILE A 25 6.19 -6.61 6.58
N CYS A 26 5.58 -7.78 6.37
CA CYS A 26 4.38 -8.23 7.08
C CYS A 26 4.75 -9.11 8.28
N LYS A 27 5.24 -8.49 9.36
CA LYS A 27 5.56 -9.21 10.60
C LYS A 27 4.29 -9.82 11.23
N PRO A 28 4.38 -11.00 11.88
CA PRO A 28 3.28 -11.55 12.66
C PRO A 28 2.73 -10.53 13.68
N GLY A 29 1.41 -10.37 13.71
CA GLY A 29 0.75 -9.42 14.61
C GLY A 29 0.69 -7.96 14.12
N LEU A 30 1.08 -7.69 12.87
CA LEU A 30 0.87 -6.38 12.25
C LEU A 30 -0.63 -6.03 12.23
N ARG A 31 -1.04 -5.06 13.06
CA ARG A 31 -2.46 -4.71 13.23
C ARG A 31 -3.04 -3.90 12.08
N SER A 32 -2.23 -3.11 11.38
CA SER A 32 -2.73 -2.26 10.30
C SER A 32 -1.67 -2.00 9.24
N ILE A 33 -1.88 -2.58 8.07
CA ILE A 33 -1.05 -2.38 6.89
C ILE A 33 -1.41 -1.09 6.13
N LYS A 34 -2.66 -0.63 6.27
CA LYS A 34 -3.17 0.63 5.72
C LYS A 34 -2.30 1.81 6.13
N LYS A 35 -1.88 1.87 7.40
CA LYS A 35 -0.99 2.93 7.91
C LYS A 35 0.37 2.91 7.23
N LYS A 36 0.96 1.73 7.02
CA LYS A 36 2.25 1.59 6.34
C LYS A 36 2.18 2.00 4.87
N ILE A 37 1.09 1.64 4.19
CA ILE A 37 0.84 2.06 2.80
C ILE A 37 0.74 3.58 2.72
N ILE A 38 -0.06 4.20 3.59
CA ILE A 38 -0.21 5.66 3.62
C ILE A 38 1.13 6.34 3.88
N GLN A 39 1.88 5.87 4.88
CA GLN A 39 3.19 6.43 5.20
C GLN A 39 4.17 6.35 4.01
N ALA A 40 4.23 5.20 3.34
CA ALA A 40 5.08 5.04 2.15
C ALA A 40 4.72 6.02 1.03
N ILE A 41 3.42 6.24 0.79
CA ILE A 41 2.94 7.22 -0.20
C ILE A 41 3.34 8.64 0.19
N LEU A 42 3.18 9.01 1.47
CA LEU A 42 3.56 10.34 1.94
C LEU A 42 5.06 10.61 1.79
N GLU A 43 5.89 9.64 2.12
CA GLU A 43 7.35 9.74 2.04
C GLU A 43 7.84 9.87 0.59
N ASP A 44 7.35 9.03 -0.32
CA ASP A 44 7.78 9.02 -1.73
C ASP A 44 7.34 10.29 -2.48
N PHE A 45 6.13 10.80 -2.20
CA PHE A 45 5.58 11.97 -2.86
C PHE A 45 5.81 13.29 -2.10
N ASN A 46 6.53 13.26 -0.97
CA ASN A 46 6.72 14.41 -0.08
C ASN A 46 5.40 15.15 0.22
N ALA A 47 4.37 14.39 0.59
CA ALA A 47 3.02 14.87 0.77
C ALA A 47 2.66 15.02 2.26
N ASN A 48 1.71 15.90 2.56
CA ASN A 48 1.22 16.14 3.91
C ASN A 48 0.11 15.16 4.30
N LYS A 49 -0.67 14.72 3.31
CA LYS A 49 -1.80 13.82 3.52
C LYS A 49 -2.00 12.90 2.32
N ALA A 50 -2.35 11.65 2.61
CA ALA A 50 -2.70 10.66 1.62
C ALA A 50 -3.95 9.91 2.10
N VAL A 51 -5.00 9.92 1.27
CA VAL A 51 -6.29 9.28 1.55
C VAL A 51 -6.54 8.22 0.49
N ILE A 52 -6.58 6.96 0.91
CA ILE A 52 -6.99 5.85 0.05
C ILE A 52 -8.50 5.98 -0.19
N LEU A 53 -8.88 6.25 -1.44
CA LEU A 53 -10.25 6.58 -1.85
C LEU A 53 -11.14 5.34 -1.97
N ALA A 54 -10.56 4.20 -2.35
CA ALA A 54 -11.26 2.92 -2.37
C ALA A 54 -11.06 2.17 -1.04
N ASN A 55 -12.00 1.32 -0.66
CA ASN A 55 -11.72 0.30 0.33
C ASN A 55 -10.62 -0.61 -0.24
N ALA A 56 -9.36 -0.32 0.09
CA ALA A 56 -8.24 -1.23 -0.08
C ALA A 56 -8.41 -2.40 0.90
N THR A 57 -9.48 -3.16 0.74
CA THR A 57 -9.65 -4.43 1.41
C THR A 57 -8.61 -5.32 0.76
N LEU A 58 -7.49 -5.53 1.46
CA LEU A 58 -6.52 -6.54 1.10
C LEU A 58 -7.24 -7.88 1.05
N ILE A 59 -7.54 -8.33 -0.15
CA ILE A 59 -8.06 -9.67 -0.37
C ILE A 59 -6.83 -10.57 -0.24
N GLU A 60 -6.82 -11.39 0.81
CA GLU A 60 -5.70 -12.26 1.18
C GLU A 60 -5.27 -13.21 0.03
N ASN A 61 -6.14 -13.40 -0.96
CA ASN A 61 -5.96 -14.25 -2.14
C ASN A 61 -5.73 -13.47 -3.47
N ALA A 62 -5.71 -12.13 -3.45
CA ALA A 62 -5.44 -11.35 -4.67
C ALA A 62 -3.93 -11.16 -4.85
N VAL A 63 -3.37 -11.73 -5.92
CA VAL A 63 -1.94 -11.57 -6.29
C VAL A 63 -1.56 -10.10 -6.41
N THR A 64 -2.49 -9.26 -6.87
CA THR A 64 -2.33 -7.81 -6.96
C THR A 64 -3.64 -7.12 -6.57
N THR A 65 -3.56 -6.18 -5.64
CA THR A 65 -4.65 -5.28 -5.29
C THR A 65 -4.36 -3.91 -5.88
N ILE A 66 -5.27 -3.38 -6.69
CA ILE A 66 -5.15 -2.03 -7.27
C ILE A 66 -6.10 -1.10 -6.50
N PHE A 67 -5.62 0.06 -6.11
CA PHE A 67 -6.44 1.07 -5.43
C PHE A 67 -6.03 2.48 -5.85
N LYS A 68 -6.91 3.45 -5.61
CA LYS A 68 -6.68 4.86 -5.88
C LYS A 68 -6.46 5.60 -4.56
N ALA A 69 -5.57 6.58 -4.56
CA ALA A 69 -5.37 7.48 -3.43
C ALA A 69 -5.36 8.95 -3.90
N GLN A 70 -5.90 9.82 -3.04
CA GLN A 70 -5.70 11.26 -3.10
C GLN A 70 -4.42 11.60 -2.34
N ILE A 71 -3.56 12.41 -2.95
CA ILE A 71 -2.31 12.88 -2.35
C ILE A 71 -2.38 14.40 -2.29
N ASP A 72 -2.28 14.94 -1.08
CA ASP A 72 -2.33 16.37 -0.82
C ASP A 72 -0.98 16.84 -0.28
N SER A 73 -0.38 17.82 -0.95
CA SER A 73 0.79 18.59 -0.50
C SER A 73 0.40 20.06 -0.30
N ASP A 74 1.34 20.89 0.14
CA ASP A 74 1.10 22.34 0.28
C ASP A 74 0.86 23.05 -1.06
N VAL A 75 1.30 22.47 -2.18
CA VAL A 75 1.32 23.13 -3.49
C VAL A 75 0.35 22.50 -4.49
N VAL A 76 0.15 21.19 -4.39
CA VAL A 76 -0.67 20.42 -5.33
C VAL A 76 -1.45 19.32 -4.63
N SER A 77 -2.66 19.08 -5.13
CA SER A 77 -3.48 17.93 -4.79
C SER A 77 -3.78 17.16 -6.07
N PHE A 78 -3.49 15.86 -6.08
CA PHE A 78 -3.70 15.01 -7.24
C PHE A 78 -4.08 13.58 -6.84
N GLU A 79 -4.56 12.84 -7.82
CA GLU A 79 -4.98 11.46 -7.66
C GLU A 79 -4.02 10.52 -8.39
N GLU A 80 -3.65 9.41 -7.73
CA GLU A 80 -2.74 8.41 -8.27
C GLU A 80 -3.25 7.00 -7.99
N TYR A 81 -2.96 6.08 -8.92
CA TYR A 81 -3.25 4.66 -8.74
C TYR A 81 -2.06 3.96 -8.14
N PHE A 82 -2.33 2.97 -7.29
CA PHE A 82 -1.32 2.16 -6.65
C PHE A 82 -1.63 0.68 -6.83
N LYS A 83 -0.58 -0.12 -6.94
CA LYS A 83 -0.67 -1.58 -6.98
C LYS A 83 0.06 -2.14 -5.78
N LEU A 84 -0.58 -3.05 -5.08
CA LEU A 84 -0.01 -3.78 -3.96
C LEU A 84 0.06 -5.25 -4.35
N LYS A 85 1.27 -5.75 -4.55
CA LYS A 85 1.54 -7.13 -4.97
C LYS A 85 2.01 -7.94 -3.78
N ILE A 86 1.50 -9.16 -3.64
CA ILE A 86 1.96 -10.10 -2.62
C ILE A 86 3.19 -10.79 -3.18
N LEU A 87 4.32 -10.71 -2.47
CA LEU A 87 5.52 -11.46 -2.83
C LEU A 87 5.52 -12.79 -2.07
N PRO A 88 5.75 -13.92 -2.75
CA PRO A 88 5.90 -15.20 -2.06
C PRO A 88 7.08 -15.13 -1.08
N ALA A 89 6.90 -15.68 0.12
CA ALA A 89 8.01 -15.93 1.03
C ALA A 89 8.80 -17.12 0.47
N TYR A 90 10.05 -16.88 0.06
CA TYR A 90 11.00 -17.93 -0.29
C TYR A 90 11.72 -18.43 0.96
#